data_AF-A0AAW6IWI5-F1
#
_entry.id   AF-A0AAW6IWI5-F1
#
_cell.length_a   1.000
_cell.length_b   1.000
_cell.length_c   1.000
_cell.angle_alpha   90.00
_cell.angle_beta   90.00
_cell.angle_gamma   90.00
#
_symmetry.space_group_name_H-M   'P 1'
#
loop_
_entity.id
_entity.type
_entity.pdbx_description
1 polymer ?
#
loop_
_entity_poly.entity_id
_entity_poly.type
_entity_poly.pdbx_seq_one_letter_code
_entity_poly.pdbx_strand_id
1 'polypeptide(L)'
;MANIKYSDEQIEFLSSNINNYSLSELTNLFNVTFKTFRSENGIKNTLTRYKIKRPKSPEICKEELKRFFSANLNCTMDELTRRYNKQFGCNLCSASVRTRRRKFIDNDVSEEEPSLSFTECNDNIVPHVHEIASTTWGSLLSKPYTSQKVA
;
A
#
# COMPACT_ATOMS: atom_id res chain seq x y z
N MET A 1 -35.87 -1.31 -1.25
CA MET A 1 -35.41 -1.09 0.14
C MET A 1 -35.82 0.32 0.55
N ALA A 2 -36.65 0.47 1.58
CA ALA A 2 -37.15 1.78 2.01
C ALA A 2 -35.98 2.69 2.41
N ASN A 3 -35.92 3.88 1.81
CA ASN A 3 -34.98 4.93 2.19
C ASN A 3 -35.46 5.52 3.52
N ILE A 4 -35.09 4.89 4.63
CA ILE A 4 -35.46 5.37 5.96
C ILE A 4 -34.69 6.68 6.20
N LYS A 5 -35.36 7.80 5.96
CA LYS A 5 -34.86 9.13 6.33
C LYS A 5 -34.72 9.18 7.84
N TYR A 6 -33.58 9.67 8.30
CA TYR A 6 -33.36 9.94 9.72
C TYR A 6 -34.11 11.22 10.09
N SER A 7 -34.65 11.25 11.31
CA SER A 7 -35.22 12.46 11.91
C SER A 7 -34.12 13.51 12.10
N ASP A 8 -34.49 14.78 12.14
CA ASP A 8 -33.56 15.88 12.39
C ASP A 8 -32.85 15.71 13.75
N GLU A 9 -33.57 15.24 14.77
CA GLU A 9 -33.00 14.91 16.10
C GLU A 9 -31.91 13.82 16.02
N GLN A 10 -32.11 12.83 15.15
CA GLN A 10 -31.15 11.74 14.97
C GLN A 10 -29.88 12.23 14.27
N ILE A 11 -30.02 13.19 13.36
CA ILE A 11 -28.89 13.80 12.65
C ILE A 11 -28.11 14.71 13.59
N GLU A 12 -28.79 15.51 14.42
CA GLU A 12 -28.17 16.37 15.43
C GLU A 12 -27.39 15.56 16.47
N PHE A 13 -27.97 14.43 16.92
CA PHE A 13 -27.29 13.49 17.80
C PHE A 13 -26.00 12.96 17.16
N LEU A 14 -26.04 12.53 15.90
CA LEU A 14 -24.87 12.02 15.19
C LEU A 14 -23.80 13.11 15.00
N SER A 15 -24.20 14.34 14.65
CA SER A 15 -23.29 15.47 14.45
C SER A 15 -22.55 15.85 15.73
N SER A 16 -23.25 15.88 16.86
CA SER A 16 -22.68 16.30 18.15
C SER A 16 -21.73 15.26 18.74
N ASN A 17 -21.99 13.97 18.49
CA ASN A 17 -21.25 12.87 19.13
C ASN A 17 -20.11 12.31 18.26
N ILE A 18 -20.01 12.70 16.98
CA ILE A 18 -19.03 12.11 16.05
C ILE A 18 -17.56 12.37 16.41
N ASN A 19 -17.30 13.47 17.12
CA ASN A 19 -15.95 13.85 17.52
C ASN A 19 -15.48 13.14 18.79
N ASN A 20 -16.42 12.73 19.64
CA ASN A 20 -16.12 12.21 20.97
C ASN A 20 -16.01 10.67 20.98
N TYR A 21 -16.72 9.99 20.08
CA TYR A 21 -16.85 8.53 20.12
C TYR A 21 -16.29 7.83 18.87
N SER A 22 -15.85 6.59 19.06
CA SER A 22 -15.57 5.69 17.93
C SER A 22 -16.86 5.32 17.19
N LEU A 23 -16.77 4.82 15.95
CA LEU A 23 -17.96 4.45 15.17
C LEU A 23 -18.79 3.35 15.86
N SER A 24 -18.12 2.40 16.51
CA SER A 24 -18.76 1.30 17.24
C SER A 24 -19.52 1.83 18.46
N GLU A 25 -18.86 2.65 19.27
CA GLU A 25 -19.48 3.31 20.43
C GLU A 25 -20.64 4.21 20.02
N LEU A 26 -20.46 5.02 18.95
CA LEU A 26 -21.50 5.88 18.41
C LEU A 26 -22.73 5.07 17.96
N THR A 27 -22.52 3.91 17.34
CA THR A 27 -23.60 3.02 16.91
C THR A 27 -24.33 2.43 18.10
N ASN A 28 -23.61 1.99 19.13
CA ASN A 28 -24.20 1.47 20.36
C ASN A 28 -25.01 2.55 21.08
N LEU A 29 -24.45 3.75 21.23
CA LEU A 29 -25.14 4.91 21.80
C LEU A 29 -26.40 5.26 21.01
N PHE A 30 -26.32 5.32 19.68
CA PHE A 30 -27.47 5.61 18.82
C PHE A 30 -28.59 4.58 18.99
N ASN A 31 -28.24 3.30 19.05
CA ASN A 31 -29.20 2.22 19.23
C ASN A 31 -29.86 2.25 20.62
N VAL A 32 -29.11 2.61 21.66
CA VAL A 32 -29.64 2.77 23.02
C VAL A 32 -30.56 3.99 23.11
N THR A 33 -30.19 5.13 22.54
CA THR A 33 -30.97 6.37 22.65
C THR A 33 -32.27 6.32 21.85
N PHE A 34 -32.22 5.85 20.61
CA PHE A 34 -33.38 5.81 19.71
C PHE A 34 -34.08 4.44 19.68
N LYS A 35 -33.66 3.49 20.52
CA LYS A 35 -34.18 2.11 20.56
C LYS A 35 -34.19 1.45 19.18
N THR A 36 -33.11 1.62 18.43
CA THR A 36 -32.96 1.07 17.07
C THR A 36 -31.98 -0.09 17.04
N PHE A 37 -31.98 -0.86 15.95
CA PHE A 37 -31.02 -1.92 15.66
C PHE A 37 -30.23 -1.63 14.39
N ARG A 38 -29.54 -0.49 14.36
CA ARG A 38 -28.70 -0.09 13.23
C ARG A 38 -27.35 -0.77 13.31
N SER A 39 -26.87 -1.26 12.18
CA SER A 39 -25.50 -1.74 12.04
C SER A 39 -24.53 -0.56 11.89
N GLU A 40 -23.26 -0.78 12.25
CA GLU A 40 -22.19 0.21 12.08
C GLU A 40 -22.10 0.71 10.64
N ASN A 41 -22.26 -0.19 9.67
CA ASN A 41 -22.24 0.16 8.25
C ASN A 41 -23.47 0.99 7.85
N GLY A 42 -24.62 0.74 8.49
CA GLY A 42 -25.83 1.55 8.33
C GLY A 42 -25.60 2.99 8.79
N ILE A 43 -25.08 3.17 10.01
CA ILE A 43 -24.74 4.50 10.55
C ILE A 43 -23.67 5.17 9.69
N LYS A 44 -22.63 4.45 9.27
CA LYS A 44 -21.59 4.96 8.38
C LYS A 44 -22.17 5.49 7.06
N ASN A 45 -23.10 4.75 6.45
CA ASN A 45 -23.77 5.18 5.21
C ASN A 45 -24.70 6.38 5.44
N THR A 46 -25.31 6.50 6.62
CA THR A 46 -26.07 7.68 7.00
C THR A 46 -25.15 8.89 7.11
N LEU A 47 -24.04 8.79 7.85
CA LEU A 47 -23.06 9.87 8.02
C LEU A 47 -22.55 10.39 6.67
N THR A 48 -22.25 9.49 5.71
CA THR A 48 -21.81 9.90 4.37
C THR A 48 -22.92 10.59 3.58
N ARG A 49 -24.17 10.10 3.65
CA ARG A 49 -25.34 10.74 3.00
C ARG A 49 -25.60 12.15 3.51
N TYR A 50 -25.47 12.36 4.82
CA TYR A 50 -25.67 13.66 5.47
C TYR A 50 -24.39 14.53 5.50
N LYS A 51 -23.32 14.12 4.82
CA LYS A 51 -22.03 14.85 4.69
C LYS A 51 -21.35 15.16 6.04
N ILE A 52 -21.64 14.39 7.09
CA ILE A 52 -21.00 14.54 8.39
C ILE A 52 -19.64 13.84 8.33
N LYS A 53 -18.56 14.62 8.36
CA LYS A 53 -17.19 14.11 8.28
C LYS A 53 -16.69 13.76 9.68
N ARG A 54 -16.08 12.57 9.82
CA ARG A 54 -15.34 12.23 11.03
C ARG A 54 -14.05 13.04 11.12
N PRO A 55 -13.59 13.39 12.33
CA PRO A 55 -12.24 13.89 12.50
C PRO A 55 -11.28 12.81 12.00
N LYS A 56 -10.31 13.21 11.18
CA LYS A 56 -9.21 12.33 10.83
C LYS A 56 -8.44 12.05 12.13
N SER A 57 -7.98 10.80 12.30
CA SER A 57 -7.01 10.49 13.36
C SER A 57 -5.87 11.49 13.29
N PRO A 58 -5.24 11.87 14.42
CA PRO A 58 -4.09 12.76 14.42
C PRO A 58 -3.10 12.24 13.38
N GLU A 59 -2.96 12.99 12.30
CA GLU A 59 -2.14 12.59 11.17
C GLU A 59 -0.70 12.75 11.67
N ILE A 60 0.00 11.63 11.88
CA ILE A 60 1.41 11.65 12.24
C ILE A 60 2.13 12.53 11.22
N CYS A 61 2.92 13.48 11.70
CA CYS A 61 3.66 14.42 10.86
C CYS A 61 4.46 13.65 9.80
N LYS A 62 4.29 14.03 8.52
CA LYS A 62 4.90 13.29 7.40
C LYS A 62 6.43 13.33 7.47
N GLU A 63 6.97 14.45 7.93
CA GLU A 63 8.39 14.69 8.13
C GLU A 63 8.93 13.79 9.25
N GLU A 64 8.16 13.60 10.32
CA GLU A 64 8.51 12.70 11.42
C GLU A 64 8.55 11.23 10.96
N LEU A 65 7.59 10.82 10.13
CA LEU A 65 7.58 9.49 9.51
C LEU A 65 8.80 9.30 8.59
N LYS A 66 9.13 10.29 7.75
CA LYS A 66 10.29 10.21 6.85
C LYS A 66 11.59 10.06 7.65
N ARG A 67 11.77 10.86 8.72
CA ARG A 67 12.92 10.77 9.64
C ARG A 67 13.00 9.41 10.34
N PHE A 68 11.88 8.87 10.79
CA PHE A 68 11.84 7.55 11.42
C PHE A 68 12.30 6.45 10.47
N PHE A 69 11.77 6.46 9.24
CA PHE A 69 12.07 5.44 8.24
C PHE A 69 13.52 5.55 7.73
N SER A 70 14.05 6.76 7.54
CA SER A 70 15.45 6.95 7.15
C SER A 70 16.44 6.54 8.25
N ALA A 71 16.13 6.77 9.53
CA ALA A 71 16.96 6.35 10.65
C ALA A 71 17.01 4.81 10.84
N ASN A 72 16.05 4.08 10.27
CA ASN A 72 15.89 2.63 10.48
C ASN A 72 16.02 1.82 9.17
N LEU A 73 16.91 2.22 8.27
CA LEU A 73 17.17 1.53 6.99
C LEU A 73 17.70 0.10 7.18
N ASN A 74 18.60 -0.09 8.16
CA ASN A 74 19.37 -1.33 8.37
C ASN A 74 18.70 -2.34 9.31
N CYS A 75 17.46 -2.10 9.76
CA CYS A 75 16.78 -3.01 10.68
C CYS A 75 15.87 -4.02 9.96
N THR A 76 15.65 -5.17 10.60
CA THR A 76 14.70 -6.17 10.13
C THR A 76 13.27 -5.61 10.18
N MET A 77 12.38 -6.15 9.36
CA MET A 77 11.00 -5.68 9.29
C MET A 77 10.25 -5.81 10.62
N ASP A 78 10.55 -6.85 11.39
CA ASP A 78 9.91 -7.10 12.68
C ASP A 78 10.38 -6.10 13.73
N GLU A 79 11.67 -5.80 13.77
CA GLU A 79 12.23 -4.79 14.67
C GLU A 79 11.74 -3.38 14.29
N LEU A 80 11.63 -3.07 13.00
CA LEU A 80 11.02 -1.83 12.51
C LEU A 80 9.58 -1.68 12.99
N THR A 81 8.80 -2.77 12.91
CA THR A 81 7.39 -2.79 13.32
C THR A 81 7.25 -2.58 14.83
N ARG A 82 8.09 -3.26 15.63
CA ARG A 82 8.13 -3.08 17.09
C ARG A 82 8.46 -1.64 17.47
N ARG A 83 9.49 -1.03 16.85
CA ARG A 83 9.87 0.37 17.09
C ARG A 83 8.78 1.34 16.66
N TYR A 84 8.16 1.09 15.51
CA TYR A 84 7.07 1.92 14.99
C TYR A 84 5.88 1.92 15.95
N ASN A 85 5.44 0.74 16.36
CA ASN A 85 4.33 0.58 17.30
C ASN A 85 4.64 1.21 18.66
N LYS A 86 5.89 1.10 19.14
CA LYS A 86 6.34 1.75 20.38
C LYS A 86 6.35 3.28 20.30
N GLN A 87 6.85 3.85 19.20
CA GLN A 87 7.02 5.29 19.05
C GLN A 87 5.69 6.01 18.79
N PHE A 88 4.84 5.44 17.93
CA PHE A 88 3.58 6.06 17.52
C PHE A 88 2.36 5.54 18.28
N GLY A 89 2.54 4.72 19.31
CA GLY A 89 1.45 4.10 20.07
C GLY A 89 0.49 3.29 19.19
N CYS A 90 0.99 2.74 18.09
CA CYS A 90 0.20 2.04 17.10
C CYS A 90 0.24 0.53 17.33
N ASN A 91 -0.72 -0.21 16.76
CA ASN A 91 -0.68 -1.67 16.72
C ASN A 91 -0.81 -2.16 15.27
N LEU A 92 0.19 -1.84 14.44
CA LEU A 92 0.21 -2.24 13.04
C LEU A 92 0.97 -3.55 12.84
N CYS A 93 0.55 -4.30 11.83
CA CYS A 93 1.29 -5.47 11.35
C CYS A 93 2.47 -5.06 10.45
N SER A 94 3.43 -5.97 10.30
CA SER A 94 4.64 -5.77 9.49
C SER A 94 4.33 -5.42 8.03
N ALA A 95 3.29 -6.01 7.44
CA ALA A 95 2.86 -5.69 6.08
C ALA A 95 2.39 -4.23 5.91
N SER A 96 1.70 -3.70 6.91
CA SER A 96 1.25 -2.30 6.92
C SER A 96 2.42 -1.34 7.07
N VAL A 97 3.36 -1.63 7.99
CA VAL A 97 4.57 -0.82 8.17
C VAL A 97 5.46 -0.86 6.92
N ARG A 98 5.60 -2.02 6.27
CA ARG A 98 6.30 -2.14 4.98
C ARG A 98 5.68 -1.26 3.90
N THR A 99 4.36 -1.28 3.78
CA THR A 99 3.65 -0.45 2.79
C THR A 99 3.82 1.04 3.07
N ARG A 100 3.89 1.45 4.34
CA ARG A 100 4.23 2.82 4.72
C ARG A 100 5.68 3.16 4.34
N ARG A 101 6.66 2.31 4.69
CA ARG A 101 8.08 2.50 4.35
C ARG A 101 8.29 2.77 2.86
N ARG A 102 7.69 1.93 1.99
CA ARG A 102 7.80 2.08 0.53
C ARG A 102 7.36 3.45 0.02
N LYS A 103 6.28 4.01 0.57
CA LYS A 103 5.78 5.33 0.17
C LYS A 103 6.74 6.48 0.45
N PHE A 104 7.61 6.34 1.45
CA PHE A 104 8.48 7.41 1.93
C PHE A 104 9.95 7.23 1.52
N ILE A 105 10.42 6.00 1.33
CA ILE A 105 11.82 5.70 0.96
C ILE A 105 11.95 5.38 -0.53
N ASP A 106 11.12 4.48 -1.08
CA ASP A 106 11.35 3.95 -2.44
C ASP A 106 10.93 4.92 -3.55
N ASN A 107 10.20 5.99 -3.21
CA ASN A 107 9.88 7.08 -4.14
C ASN A 107 11.01 8.11 -4.31
N ASP A 108 12.09 8.03 -3.52
CA ASP A 108 13.28 8.89 -3.65
C ASP A 108 14.35 8.26 -4.58
N VAL A 109 13.99 7.25 -5.40
CA VAL A 109 14.85 6.82 -6.52
C VAL A 109 14.90 7.99 -7.50
N SER A 110 15.94 8.80 -7.29
CA SER A 110 16.44 9.76 -8.26
C SER A 110 16.61 8.97 -9.55
N GLU A 111 16.04 9.48 -10.64
CA GLU A 111 16.31 9.00 -11.98
C GLU A 111 17.82 9.18 -12.22
N GLU A 112 18.62 8.21 -11.81
CA GLU A 112 19.87 7.96 -12.51
C GLU A 112 19.41 7.61 -13.92
N GLU A 113 19.56 8.59 -14.82
CA GLU A 113 19.44 8.41 -16.27
C GLU A 113 19.98 7.02 -16.60
N PRO A 114 19.17 6.11 -17.15
CA PRO A 114 19.67 4.80 -17.53
C PRO A 114 20.78 5.02 -18.55
N SER A 115 22.04 4.96 -18.12
CA SER A 115 23.20 4.93 -19.00
C SER A 115 23.27 3.54 -19.63
N LEU A 116 22.24 3.19 -20.38
CA LEU A 116 22.21 2.07 -21.30
C LEU A 116 22.84 2.52 -22.62
N SER A 117 24.10 2.93 -22.58
CA SER A 117 24.93 2.85 -23.77
C SER A 117 25.49 1.43 -23.85
N PHE A 118 24.64 0.49 -24.25
CA PHE A 118 25.07 -0.81 -24.76
C PHE A 118 25.56 -0.64 -26.20
N THR A 119 26.56 0.22 -26.42
CA THR A 119 27.13 0.46 -27.75
C THR A 119 28.63 0.63 -27.65
N GLU A 120 29.31 -0.39 -27.14
CA GLU A 120 30.60 -0.76 -27.68
C GLU A 120 30.61 -2.29 -27.79
N CYS A 121 30.22 -2.81 -28.96
CA CYS A 121 30.63 -4.15 -29.33
C CYS A 121 32.16 -4.13 -29.32
N ASN A 122 32.77 -4.76 -28.32
CA ASN A 122 34.22 -4.92 -28.29
C ASN A 122 34.61 -5.77 -29.50
N ASP A 123 35.16 -5.14 -30.54
CA ASP A 123 35.52 -5.78 -31.82
C ASP A 123 36.49 -6.96 -31.64
N ASN A 124 37.19 -7.03 -30.51
CA ASN A 124 38.05 -8.16 -30.14
C ASN A 124 37.28 -9.45 -29.81
N ILE A 125 35.97 -9.38 -29.56
CA ILE A 125 35.13 -10.54 -29.22
C ILE A 125 34.54 -11.18 -30.50
N VAL A 126 34.40 -10.40 -31.57
CA VAL A 126 33.84 -10.82 -32.86
C VAL A 126 34.52 -12.07 -33.46
N PRO A 127 35.87 -12.20 -33.47
CA PRO A 127 36.51 -13.39 -34.02
C PRO A 127 36.22 -14.67 -33.21
N HIS A 128 36.19 -14.59 -31.87
CA HIS A 128 35.87 -15.76 -31.04
C HIS A 128 34.40 -16.16 -31.12
N VAL A 129 33.49 -15.21 -31.35
CA VAL A 129 32.08 -15.52 -31.62
C VAL A 129 31.92 -16.27 -32.95
N HIS A 130 32.66 -15.87 -33.99
CA HIS A 130 32.68 -16.60 -35.26
C HIS A 130 33.31 -17.99 -35.14
N GLU A 131 34.35 -18.14 -34.33
CA GLU A 131 34.99 -19.42 -34.03
C GLU A 131 34.02 -20.38 -33.33
N ILE A 132 33.33 -19.91 -32.27
CA ILE A 132 32.33 -20.70 -31.53
C ILE A 132 31.16 -21.09 -32.43
N ALA A 133 30.66 -20.16 -33.25
CA ALA A 133 29.57 -20.41 -34.19
C ALA A 133 29.94 -21.46 -35.26
N SER A 134 31.23 -21.56 -35.61
CA SER A 134 31.75 -22.53 -36.58
C SER A 134 31.98 -23.94 -35.98
N THR A 135 31.94 -24.08 -34.65
CA THR A 135 32.06 -25.40 -34.00
C THR A 135 30.78 -26.22 -34.13
N THR A 136 30.91 -27.54 -33.99
CA THR A 136 29.77 -28.47 -33.95
C THR A 136 28.73 -28.08 -32.90
N TRP A 137 29.19 -27.55 -31.76
CA TRP A 137 28.33 -27.06 -30.68
C TRP A 137 27.62 -25.76 -31.06
N GLY A 138 28.31 -24.81 -31.69
CA GLY A 138 27.68 -23.59 -32.21
C GLY A 138 26.59 -23.88 -33.24
N SER A 139 26.82 -24.86 -34.12
CA SER A 139 25.83 -25.29 -35.12
C SER A 139 24.64 -26.05 -34.50
N LEU A 140 24.86 -26.80 -33.41
CA LEU A 140 23.79 -27.45 -32.65
C LEU A 140 22.91 -26.45 -31.91
N LEU A 141 23.50 -25.41 -31.31
CA LEU A 141 22.81 -24.41 -30.52
C LEU A 141 22.09 -23.34 -31.38
N SER A 142 22.54 -23.13 -32.62
CA SER A 142 21.93 -22.18 -33.56
C SER A 142 20.73 -22.76 -34.34
N LYS A 143 20.45 -24.06 -34.23
CA LYS A 143 19.28 -24.67 -34.88
C LYS A 143 18.01 -24.21 -34.19
N PRO A 144 17.07 -23.56 -34.90
CA PRO A 144 15.78 -23.23 -34.32
C PRO A 144 15.03 -24.52 -33.99
N TYR A 145 14.43 -24.57 -32.80
CA TYR A 145 13.63 -25.70 -32.34
C TYR A 145 12.44 -25.92 -33.29
N THR A 146 12.46 -27.01 -34.05
CA THR A 146 11.31 -27.44 -34.85
C THR A 146 10.44 -28.37 -34.02
N SER A 147 9.31 -27.85 -33.50
CA SER A 147 8.26 -28.70 -32.94
C SER A 147 7.74 -29.64 -34.02
N GLN A 148 8.15 -30.91 -33.99
CA GLN A 148 7.52 -31.95 -34.79
C GLN A 148 6.06 -32.09 -34.34
N LYS A 149 5.12 -31.74 -35.22
CA LYS A 149 3.72 -32.15 -35.06
C LYS A 149 3.67 -33.66 -35.23
N VAL A 150 3.37 -34.36 -34.13
CA VAL A 150 3.02 -35.78 -34.14
C VAL A 150 1.69 -35.90 -34.88
N ALA A 151 1.67 -36.75 -35.91
CA ALA A 151 0.49 -37.07 -36.72
C ALA A 151 -0.52 -37.93 -35.96
#